data_AF-A0A8S3Q8T8-F1
#
_entry.id   AF-A0A8S3Q8T8-F1
#
_cell.length_a   1.000
_cell.length_b   1.000
_cell.length_c   1.000
_cell.angle_alpha   90.00
_cell.angle_beta   90.00
_cell.angle_gamma   90.00
#
_symmetry.space_group_name_H-M   'P 1'
#
loop_
_entity.id
_entity.type
_entity.pdbx_description
1 polymer ?
#
loop_
_entity_poly.entity_id
_entity_poly.type
_entity_poly.pdbx_seq_one_letter_code
_entity_poly.pdbx_strand_id
1 'polypeptide(L)'
;MSLAEELNSLKTNLAQTREKFVKDWTIDHYEQLRSRQAKLHRANCTKYSDTLLQHQESIENLRKNTCLNEKALQEKTVKLAFLKQELEQLCKENAKVENYNETVSMEIQQAQQTIHYNQEALKTTSTDLDQEHADLQSQADIYTESLDMQMKKTPGGRIQFIFSSLDRKNPDLTCYFFTKLSQEDRKYIVSDCEPSVPDLDQLVDKLNQTNNLRSFVVAMRKRFKQRLASR
;
A
#
# COMPACT_ATOMS: atom_id res chain seq x y z
N MET A 1 -23.94 -7.57 144.17
CA MET A 1 -23.68 -8.17 142.84
C MET A 1 -24.64 -9.32 142.64
N SER A 2 -25.65 -9.16 141.79
CA SER A 2 -26.45 -10.30 141.35
C SER A 2 -25.72 -10.93 140.17
N LEU A 3 -25.28 -12.18 140.34
CA LEU A 3 -24.66 -13.00 139.30
C LEU A 3 -25.50 -13.03 137.99
N ALA A 4 -26.81 -12.75 138.10
CA ALA A 4 -27.74 -12.67 136.98
C ALA A 4 -27.53 -11.42 136.09
N GLU A 5 -27.08 -10.29 136.64
CA GLU A 5 -26.83 -9.06 135.85
C GLU A 5 -25.56 -9.18 135.01
N GLU A 6 -24.49 -9.76 135.57
CA GLU A 6 -23.25 -10.01 134.82
C GLU A 6 -23.42 -11.08 133.74
N LEU A 7 -24.19 -12.14 134.03
CA LEU A 7 -24.48 -13.20 133.08
C LEU A 7 -25.39 -12.72 131.94
N ASN A 8 -26.31 -11.78 132.22
CA ASN A 8 -27.08 -11.10 131.18
C ASN A 8 -26.18 -10.17 130.34
N SER A 9 -25.36 -9.33 130.98
CA SER A 9 -24.40 -8.45 130.31
C SER A 9 -23.49 -9.23 129.34
N LEU A 10 -22.92 -10.34 129.79
CA LEU A 10 -22.02 -11.17 129.00
C LEU A 10 -22.77 -11.84 127.82
N LYS A 11 -24.01 -12.30 128.02
CA LYS A 11 -24.85 -12.83 126.94
C LYS A 11 -25.17 -11.77 125.88
N THR A 12 -25.51 -10.54 126.29
CA THR A 12 -25.71 -9.44 125.34
C THR A 12 -24.43 -9.10 124.59
N ASN A 13 -23.27 -9.07 125.26
CA ASN A 13 -22.00 -8.80 124.60
C ASN A 13 -21.58 -9.91 123.62
N LEU A 14 -21.80 -11.18 123.98
CA LEU A 14 -21.58 -12.33 123.09
C LEU A 14 -22.54 -12.33 121.90
N ALA A 15 -23.80 -11.98 122.10
CA ALA A 15 -24.77 -11.83 121.02
C ALA A 15 -24.36 -10.68 120.07
N GLN A 16 -23.95 -9.54 120.61
CA GLN A 16 -23.49 -8.39 119.83
C GLN A 16 -22.19 -8.67 119.06
N THR A 17 -21.22 -9.38 119.66
CA THR A 17 -19.98 -9.76 118.96
C THR A 17 -20.24 -10.81 117.88
N ARG A 18 -21.13 -11.79 118.15
CA ARG A 18 -21.57 -12.75 117.13
C ARG A 18 -22.29 -12.06 115.97
N GLU A 19 -23.19 -11.12 116.26
CA GLU A 19 -23.96 -10.41 115.24
C GLU A 19 -23.07 -9.49 114.40
N LYS A 20 -22.12 -8.77 115.02
CA LYS A 20 -21.10 -7.99 114.30
C LYS A 20 -20.22 -8.90 113.43
N PHE A 21 -19.74 -10.02 113.96
CA PHE A 21 -18.93 -10.96 113.18
C PHE A 21 -19.71 -11.55 112.00
N VAL A 22 -20.97 -11.94 112.19
CA VAL A 22 -21.82 -12.44 111.10
C VAL A 22 -22.10 -11.33 110.09
N LYS A 23 -22.43 -10.11 110.52
CA LYS A 23 -22.70 -8.98 109.61
C LYS A 23 -21.46 -8.58 108.81
N ASP A 24 -20.32 -8.43 109.46
CA ASP A 24 -19.07 -8.00 108.83
C ASP A 24 -18.48 -9.10 107.93
N TRP A 25 -18.54 -10.37 108.37
CA TRP A 25 -17.87 -11.47 107.66
C TRP A 25 -18.75 -12.19 106.64
N THR A 26 -20.07 -12.27 106.86
CA THR A 26 -20.97 -13.00 105.93
C THR A 26 -21.77 -12.08 105.02
N ILE A 27 -22.12 -10.86 105.46
CA ILE A 27 -22.95 -9.95 104.67
C ILE A 27 -22.05 -8.97 103.92
N ASP A 28 -21.19 -8.22 104.62
CA ASP A 28 -20.37 -7.18 103.99
C ASP A 28 -19.31 -7.79 103.04
N HIS A 29 -18.61 -8.86 103.44
CA HIS A 29 -17.66 -9.54 102.54
C HIS A 29 -18.34 -10.13 101.30
N TYR A 30 -19.53 -10.72 101.45
CA TYR A 30 -20.30 -11.28 100.33
C TYR A 30 -20.81 -10.17 99.40
N GLU A 31 -21.27 -9.05 99.95
CA GLU A 31 -21.69 -7.87 99.18
C GLU A 31 -20.51 -7.24 98.42
N GLN A 32 -19.32 -7.17 99.02
CA GLN A 32 -18.10 -6.71 98.36
C GLN A 32 -17.69 -7.65 97.22
N LEU A 33 -17.72 -8.96 97.43
CA LEU A 33 -17.37 -9.94 96.40
C LEU A 33 -18.38 -9.89 95.23
N ARG A 34 -19.67 -9.79 95.54
CA ARG A 34 -20.75 -9.62 94.55
C ARG A 34 -20.60 -8.31 93.78
N SER A 35 -20.27 -7.21 94.47
CA SER A 35 -20.01 -5.90 93.85
C SER A 35 -18.78 -5.96 92.93
N ARG A 36 -17.70 -6.61 93.36
CA ARG A 36 -16.50 -6.83 92.55
C ARG A 36 -16.81 -7.65 91.30
N GLN A 37 -17.52 -8.77 91.45
CA GLN A 37 -17.90 -9.62 90.32
C GLN A 37 -18.86 -8.90 89.36
N ALA A 38 -19.81 -8.12 89.87
CA ALA A 38 -20.70 -7.29 89.07
C ALA A 38 -19.93 -6.20 88.30
N LYS A 39 -18.93 -5.55 88.92
CA LYS A 39 -18.05 -4.59 88.25
C LYS A 39 -17.20 -5.23 87.15
N LEU A 40 -16.60 -6.39 87.44
CA LEU A 40 -15.80 -7.14 86.45
C LEU A 40 -16.68 -7.60 85.28
N HIS A 41 -17.86 -8.15 85.55
CA HIS A 41 -18.81 -8.55 84.53
C HIS A 41 -19.26 -7.35 83.70
N ARG A 42 -19.62 -6.23 84.33
CA ARG A 42 -19.96 -4.99 83.64
C ARG A 42 -18.83 -4.51 82.74
N ALA A 43 -17.59 -4.51 83.23
CA ALA A 43 -16.42 -4.09 82.45
C ALA A 43 -16.13 -5.04 81.27
N ASN A 44 -16.38 -6.35 81.42
CA ASN A 44 -16.25 -7.31 80.32
C ASN A 44 -17.39 -7.14 79.31
N CYS A 45 -18.63 -6.95 79.77
CA CYS A 45 -19.78 -6.67 78.90
C CYS A 45 -19.58 -5.40 78.08
N THR A 46 -19.04 -4.32 78.66
CA THR A 46 -18.71 -3.11 77.91
C THR A 46 -17.62 -3.37 76.87
N LYS A 47 -16.53 -4.07 77.25
CA LYS A 47 -15.47 -4.44 76.30
C LYS A 47 -16.00 -5.27 75.13
N TYR A 48 -16.82 -6.28 75.39
CA TYR A 48 -17.41 -7.10 74.34
C TYR A 48 -18.36 -6.30 73.47
N SER A 49 -19.18 -5.43 74.07
CA SER A 49 -20.05 -4.51 73.33
C SER A 49 -19.26 -3.59 72.40
N ASP A 50 -18.16 -3.00 72.87
CA ASP A 50 -17.31 -2.13 72.06
C ASP A 50 -16.66 -2.89 70.91
N THR A 51 -16.15 -4.11 71.15
CA THR A 51 -15.59 -4.95 70.07
C THR A 51 -16.64 -5.38 69.05
N LEU A 52 -17.87 -5.66 69.49
CA LEU A 52 -18.97 -5.99 68.58
C LEU A 52 -19.34 -4.81 67.69
N LEU A 53 -19.37 -3.58 68.24
CA LEU A 53 -19.59 -2.37 67.47
C LEU A 53 -18.49 -2.12 66.44
N GLN A 54 -17.21 -2.29 66.82
CA GLN A 54 -16.09 -2.17 65.89
C GLN A 54 -16.15 -3.20 64.76
N HIS A 55 -16.50 -4.45 65.08
CA HIS A 55 -16.69 -5.47 64.05
C HIS A 55 -17.87 -5.17 63.14
N GLN A 56 -18.98 -4.64 63.68
CA GLN A 56 -20.14 -4.26 62.89
C GLN A 56 -19.79 -3.11 61.92
N GLU A 57 -19.07 -2.10 62.38
CA GLU A 57 -18.58 -1.00 61.52
C GLU A 57 -17.62 -1.51 60.44
N SER A 58 -16.71 -2.42 60.79
CA SER A 58 -15.79 -3.06 59.84
C SER A 58 -16.54 -3.86 58.77
N ILE A 59 -17.56 -4.63 59.16
CA ILE A 59 -18.41 -5.38 58.23
C ILE A 59 -19.16 -4.43 57.29
N GLU A 60 -19.68 -3.31 57.79
CA GLU A 60 -20.34 -2.32 56.93
C GLU A 60 -19.38 -1.68 55.93
N ASN A 61 -18.16 -1.34 56.37
CA ASN A 61 -17.14 -0.77 55.49
C ASN A 61 -16.70 -1.78 54.42
N LEU A 62 -16.51 -3.05 54.79
CA LEU A 62 -16.21 -4.12 53.84
C LEU A 62 -17.35 -4.30 52.85
N ARG A 63 -18.62 -4.31 53.29
CA ARG A 63 -19.79 -4.39 52.39
C ARG A 63 -19.84 -3.23 51.40
N LYS A 64 -19.59 -1.99 51.86
CA LYS A 64 -19.52 -0.81 50.99
C LYS A 64 -18.41 -0.97 49.95
N ASN A 65 -17.23 -1.40 50.36
CA ASN A 65 -16.10 -1.64 49.46
C ASN A 65 -16.38 -2.76 48.45
N THR A 66 -17.00 -3.87 48.88
CA THR A 66 -17.41 -4.96 47.99
C THR A 66 -18.40 -4.46 46.93
N CYS A 67 -19.41 -3.68 47.33
CA CYS A 67 -20.38 -3.12 46.38
C CYS A 67 -19.71 -2.16 45.37
N LEU A 68 -18.78 -1.32 45.82
CA LEU A 68 -18.04 -0.42 44.92
C LEU A 68 -17.15 -1.20 43.95
N ASN A 69 -16.44 -2.22 44.42
CA ASN A 69 -15.60 -3.07 43.60
C ASN A 69 -16.40 -3.88 42.59
N GLU A 70 -17.58 -4.40 42.97
CA GLU A 70 -18.48 -5.10 42.05
C GLU A 70 -18.95 -4.19 40.92
N LYS A 71 -19.34 -2.94 41.23
CA LYS A 71 -19.71 -1.95 40.20
C LYS A 71 -18.54 -1.65 39.27
N ALA A 72 -17.35 -1.41 39.82
CA ALA A 72 -16.15 -1.16 39.03
C ALA A 72 -15.81 -2.36 38.13
N LEU A 73 -15.96 -3.59 38.63
CA LEU A 73 -15.73 -4.81 37.86
C LEU A 73 -16.75 -4.98 36.74
N GLN A 74 -18.03 -4.69 36.99
CA GLN A 74 -19.08 -4.71 35.97
C GLN A 74 -18.77 -3.72 34.84
N GLU A 75 -18.41 -2.48 35.18
CA GLU A 75 -18.03 -1.47 34.17
C GLU A 75 -16.83 -1.91 33.32
N LYS A 76 -15.81 -2.52 33.94
CA LYS A 76 -14.65 -3.04 33.23
C LYS A 76 -15.02 -4.21 32.33
N THR A 77 -15.90 -5.10 32.79
CA THR A 77 -16.39 -6.25 32.00
C THR A 77 -17.14 -5.79 30.76
N VAL A 78 -18.01 -4.78 30.90
CA VAL A 78 -18.76 -4.20 29.76
C VAL A 78 -17.80 -3.54 28.76
N LYS A 79 -16.83 -2.75 29.24
CA LYS A 79 -15.80 -2.13 28.39
C LYS A 79 -14.96 -3.18 27.65
N LEU A 80 -14.57 -4.26 28.33
CA LEU A 80 -13.84 -5.37 27.72
C LEU A 80 -14.67 -6.09 26.65
N ALA A 81 -15.98 -6.25 26.86
CA ALA A 81 -16.86 -6.84 25.86
C ALA A 81 -16.95 -5.97 24.60
N PHE A 82 -17.08 -4.64 24.77
CA PHE A 82 -17.10 -3.69 23.66
C PHE A 82 -15.78 -3.72 22.86
N LEU A 83 -14.64 -3.64 23.54
CA LEU A 83 -13.33 -3.68 22.89
C LEU A 83 -13.08 -5.01 22.16
N LYS A 84 -13.56 -6.13 22.71
CA LYS A 84 -13.48 -7.43 22.02
C LYS A 84 -14.29 -7.45 20.74
N GLN A 85 -15.49 -6.88 20.75
CA GLN A 85 -16.33 -6.78 19.56
C GLN A 85 -15.67 -5.89 18.49
N GLU A 86 -15.10 -4.76 18.90
CA GLU A 86 -14.37 -3.85 18.00
C GLU A 86 -13.13 -4.53 17.40
N LEU A 87 -12.36 -5.27 18.21
CA LEU A 87 -11.24 -6.08 17.71
C LEU A 87 -11.70 -7.15 16.72
N GLU A 88 -12.82 -7.83 16.97
CA GLU A 88 -13.35 -8.83 16.04
C GLU A 88 -13.75 -8.20 14.70
N GLN A 89 -14.34 -6.99 14.74
CA GLN A 89 -14.68 -6.25 13.53
C GLN A 89 -13.42 -5.84 12.76
N LEU A 90 -12.42 -5.28 13.43
CA LEU A 90 -11.15 -4.92 12.81
C LEU A 90 -10.43 -6.13 12.20
N CYS A 91 -10.44 -7.28 12.88
CA CYS A 91 -9.90 -8.53 12.33
C CYS A 91 -10.62 -8.95 11.05
N LYS A 92 -11.96 -8.83 10.98
CA LYS A 92 -12.73 -9.13 9.76
C LYS A 92 -12.41 -8.16 8.62
N GLU A 93 -12.21 -6.89 8.93
CA GLU A 93 -11.83 -5.87 7.94
C GLU A 93 -10.42 -6.11 7.41
N ASN A 94 -9.44 -6.37 8.29
CA ASN A 94 -8.08 -6.73 7.88
C ASN A 94 -8.06 -7.98 6.99
N ALA A 95 -8.79 -9.04 7.36
CA ALA A 95 -8.87 -10.25 6.54
C ALA A 95 -9.43 -9.98 5.13
N LYS A 96 -10.40 -9.05 4.99
CA LYS A 96 -10.91 -8.64 3.66
C LYS A 96 -9.85 -7.91 2.86
N VAL A 97 -9.10 -7.01 3.49
CA VAL A 97 -8.03 -6.25 2.84
C VAL A 97 -6.88 -7.16 2.42
N GLU A 98 -6.50 -8.13 3.25
CA GLU A 98 -5.47 -9.14 2.91
C GLU A 98 -5.87 -9.96 1.69
N ASN A 99 -7.09 -10.53 1.68
CA ASN A 99 -7.59 -11.28 0.52
C ASN A 99 -7.63 -10.43 -0.77
N TYR A 100 -8.02 -9.15 -0.65
CA TYR A 100 -8.02 -8.23 -1.79
C TYR A 100 -6.60 -7.95 -2.30
N ASN A 101 -5.64 -7.69 -1.40
CA ASN A 101 -4.24 -7.49 -1.75
C ASN A 101 -3.63 -8.72 -2.44
N GLU A 102 -3.94 -9.94 -1.97
CA GLU A 102 -3.50 -11.18 -2.61
C GLU A 102 -4.06 -11.30 -4.04
N THR A 103 -5.34 -11.00 -4.23
CA THR A 103 -5.99 -11.02 -5.55
C THR A 103 -5.33 -10.03 -6.50
N VAL A 104 -5.15 -8.77 -6.06
CA VAL A 104 -4.49 -7.72 -6.86
C VAL A 104 -3.04 -8.08 -7.16
N SER A 105 -2.31 -8.65 -6.20
CA SER A 105 -0.93 -9.10 -6.41
C SER A 105 -0.86 -10.19 -7.48
N MET A 106 -1.82 -11.11 -7.51
CA MET A 106 -1.91 -12.15 -8.54
C MET A 106 -2.22 -11.56 -9.92
N GLU A 107 -3.16 -10.61 -10.01
CA GLU A 107 -3.47 -9.90 -11.26
C GLU A 107 -2.26 -9.13 -11.81
N ILE A 108 -1.51 -8.45 -10.93
CA ILE A 108 -0.28 -7.75 -11.31
C ILE A 108 0.76 -8.74 -11.86
N GLN A 109 0.95 -9.89 -11.21
CA GLN A 109 1.89 -10.91 -11.69
C GLN A 109 1.48 -11.45 -13.08
N GLN A 110 0.19 -11.73 -13.29
CA GLN A 110 -0.31 -12.19 -14.59
C GLN A 110 -0.14 -11.14 -15.69
N ALA A 111 -0.41 -9.87 -15.38
CA ALA A 111 -0.22 -8.76 -16.31
C ALA A 111 1.28 -8.59 -16.66
N GLN A 112 2.17 -8.69 -15.68
CA GLN A 112 3.62 -8.62 -15.89
C GLN A 112 4.12 -9.75 -16.79
N GLN A 113 3.65 -10.98 -16.59
CA GLN A 113 4.01 -12.13 -17.45
C GLN A 113 3.54 -11.92 -18.89
N THR A 114 2.33 -11.40 -19.07
CA THR A 114 1.77 -11.11 -20.40
C THR A 114 2.56 -10.01 -21.11
N ILE A 115 2.91 -8.93 -20.39
CA ILE A 115 3.75 -7.85 -20.93
C ILE A 115 5.12 -8.40 -21.32
N HIS A 116 5.74 -9.24 -20.49
CA HIS A 116 7.03 -9.85 -20.79
C HIS A 116 6.98 -10.69 -22.07
N TYR A 117 5.99 -11.59 -22.17
CA TYR A 117 5.79 -12.41 -23.36
C TYR A 117 5.61 -11.56 -24.63
N ASN A 118 4.76 -10.54 -24.57
CA ASN A 118 4.52 -9.65 -25.70
C ASN A 118 5.78 -8.85 -26.08
N GLN A 119 6.59 -8.42 -25.10
CA GLN A 119 7.86 -7.74 -25.35
C GLN A 119 8.87 -8.64 -26.05
N GLU A 120 8.96 -9.91 -25.70
CA GLU A 120 9.84 -10.87 -26.37
C GLU A 120 9.40 -11.10 -27.81
N ALA A 121 8.10 -11.30 -28.06
CA ALA A 121 7.57 -11.44 -29.42
C ALA A 121 7.81 -10.18 -30.28
N LEU A 122 7.68 -8.99 -29.70
CA LEU A 122 7.98 -7.72 -30.37
C LEU A 122 9.47 -7.56 -30.67
N LYS A 123 10.36 -8.01 -29.78
CA LYS A 123 11.80 -7.99 -30.04
C LYS A 123 12.18 -8.87 -31.23
N THR A 124 11.66 -10.10 -31.30
CA THR A 124 11.93 -11.00 -32.42
C THR A 124 11.44 -10.41 -33.75
N THR A 125 10.22 -9.90 -33.77
CA THR A 125 9.67 -9.28 -34.99
C THR A 125 10.41 -7.99 -35.38
N SER A 126 10.84 -7.17 -34.42
CA SER A 126 11.66 -6.00 -34.69
C SER A 126 13.01 -6.39 -35.29
N THR A 127 13.68 -7.41 -34.74
CA THR A 127 14.98 -7.85 -35.27
C THR A 127 14.87 -8.41 -36.67
N ASP A 128 13.78 -9.13 -36.98
CA ASP A 128 13.53 -9.67 -38.32
C ASP A 128 13.30 -8.53 -39.32
N LEU A 129 12.50 -7.52 -38.95
CA LEU A 129 12.26 -6.33 -39.77
C LEU A 129 13.53 -5.48 -39.96
N ASP A 130 14.34 -5.34 -38.92
CA ASP A 130 15.61 -4.61 -38.98
C ASP A 130 16.60 -5.33 -39.92
N GLN A 131 16.63 -6.67 -39.88
CA GLN A 131 17.44 -7.46 -40.80
C GLN A 131 16.94 -7.35 -42.24
N GLU A 132 15.64 -7.45 -42.48
CA GLU A 132 15.05 -7.27 -43.82
C GLU A 132 15.33 -5.85 -44.35
N HIS A 133 15.23 -4.84 -43.50
CA HIS A 133 15.55 -3.46 -43.87
C HIS A 133 17.05 -3.30 -44.19
N ALA A 134 17.94 -3.90 -43.40
CA ALA A 134 19.38 -3.88 -43.67
C ALA A 134 19.72 -4.57 -44.99
N ASP A 135 19.10 -5.71 -45.28
CA ASP A 135 19.28 -6.44 -46.54
C ASP A 135 18.79 -5.61 -47.74
N LEU A 136 17.59 -5.03 -47.66
CA LEU A 136 17.05 -4.16 -48.71
C LEU A 136 17.90 -2.90 -48.92
N GLN A 137 18.40 -2.30 -47.84
CA GLN A 137 19.29 -1.16 -47.91
C GLN A 137 20.62 -1.54 -48.58
N SER A 138 21.22 -2.67 -48.20
CA SER A 138 22.45 -3.16 -48.83
C SER A 138 22.27 -3.40 -50.33
N GLN A 139 21.13 -3.95 -50.74
CA GLN A 139 20.80 -4.12 -52.16
C GLN A 139 20.66 -2.78 -52.87
N ALA A 140 19.96 -1.81 -52.24
CA ALA A 140 19.82 -0.46 -52.78
C ALA A 140 21.17 0.26 -52.93
N ASP A 141 22.09 0.04 -51.99
CA ASP A 141 23.45 0.59 -52.02
C ASP A 141 24.26 -0.04 -53.16
N ILE A 142 24.20 -1.36 -53.36
CA ILE A 142 24.84 -2.03 -54.51
C ILE A 142 24.34 -1.47 -55.84
N TYR A 143 23.02 -1.24 -55.98
CA TYR A 143 22.47 -0.63 -57.19
C TYR A 143 22.94 0.81 -57.36
N THR A 144 23.06 1.56 -56.28
CA THR A 144 23.55 2.94 -56.28
C THR A 144 25.00 3.01 -56.75
N GLU A 145 25.86 2.15 -56.20
CA GLU A 145 27.28 2.06 -56.55
C GLU A 145 27.50 1.54 -57.98
N SER A 146 26.79 0.50 -58.38
CA SER A 146 26.97 -0.12 -59.71
C SER A 146 26.42 0.73 -60.85
N LEU A 147 25.38 1.52 -60.59
CA LEU A 147 24.74 2.34 -61.62
C LEU A 147 25.19 3.79 -61.61
N ASP A 148 25.91 4.25 -60.58
CA ASP A 148 26.13 5.68 -60.28
C ASP A 148 24.81 6.46 -60.33
N MET A 149 23.74 5.86 -59.80
CA MET A 149 22.39 6.41 -59.89
C MET A 149 21.65 6.23 -58.57
N GLN A 150 21.12 7.32 -58.03
CA GLN A 150 20.29 7.33 -56.82
C GLN A 150 18.84 7.65 -57.18
N MET A 151 17.90 6.93 -56.57
CA MET A 151 16.48 7.25 -56.60
C MET A 151 16.04 7.72 -55.22
N LYS A 152 15.60 8.97 -55.11
CA LYS A 152 15.12 9.53 -53.84
C LYS A 152 13.64 9.85 -53.92
N LYS A 153 12.88 9.35 -52.95
CA LYS A 153 11.47 9.75 -52.80
C LYS A 153 11.43 11.12 -52.14
N THR A 154 10.76 12.07 -52.78
CA THR A 154 10.60 13.43 -52.28
C THR A 154 9.16 13.71 -51.85
N PRO A 155 8.94 14.69 -50.94
CA PRO A 155 7.60 15.06 -50.51
C PRO A 155 6.69 15.40 -51.70
N GLY A 156 5.42 14.98 -51.65
CA GLY A 156 4.46 15.19 -52.75
C GLY A 156 4.42 14.08 -53.81
N GLY A 157 5.01 12.91 -53.50
CA GLY A 157 4.93 11.71 -54.35
C GLY A 157 5.79 11.78 -55.62
N ARG A 158 6.80 12.66 -55.64
CA ARG A 158 7.77 12.76 -56.74
C ARG A 158 8.98 11.88 -56.44
N ILE A 159 9.52 11.25 -57.47
CA ILE A 159 10.75 10.46 -57.41
C ILE A 159 11.84 11.26 -58.13
N GLN A 160 12.92 11.57 -57.42
CA GLN A 160 14.10 12.20 -58.00
C GLN A 160 15.07 11.11 -58.47
N PHE A 161 15.47 11.19 -59.73
CA PHE A 161 16.56 10.40 -60.29
C PHE A 161 17.81 11.27 -60.32
N ILE A 162 18.88 10.82 -59.69
CA ILE A 162 20.16 11.53 -59.62
C ILE A 162 21.20 10.60 -60.24
N PHE A 163 21.98 11.11 -61.20
CA PHE A 163 23.10 10.42 -61.82
C PHE A 163 24.39 11.12 -61.42
N SER A 164 25.34 10.35 -60.94
CA SER A 164 26.70 10.78 -60.61
C SER A 164 27.69 10.28 -61.67
N SER A 165 28.93 10.77 -61.63
CA SER A 165 30.03 10.22 -62.44
C SER A 165 29.79 10.25 -63.96
N LEU A 166 28.93 11.15 -64.47
CA LEU A 166 28.63 11.22 -65.89
C LEU A 166 29.67 12.00 -66.70
N ASP A 167 30.35 12.98 -66.08
CA ASP A 167 31.45 13.72 -66.67
C ASP A 167 32.81 13.15 -66.21
N ARG A 168 33.71 12.92 -67.16
CA ARG A 168 35.09 12.46 -66.86
C ARG A 168 35.97 13.60 -66.33
N LYS A 169 35.63 14.85 -66.63
CA LYS A 169 36.39 16.03 -66.16
C LYS A 169 35.99 16.40 -64.73
N ASN A 170 34.69 16.36 -64.43
CA ASN A 170 34.14 16.69 -63.11
C ASN A 170 33.24 15.54 -62.59
N PRO A 171 33.80 14.54 -61.88
CA PRO A 171 33.03 13.40 -61.37
C PRO A 171 31.97 13.79 -60.33
N ASP A 172 32.14 14.92 -59.65
CA ASP A 172 31.19 15.44 -58.64
C ASP A 172 29.94 16.09 -59.25
N LEU A 173 29.90 16.30 -60.56
CA LEU A 173 28.75 16.90 -61.22
C LEU A 173 27.58 15.91 -61.24
N THR A 174 26.49 16.27 -60.57
CA THR A 174 25.27 15.48 -60.55
C THR A 174 24.26 15.99 -61.59
N CYS A 175 23.68 15.07 -62.36
CA CYS A 175 22.55 15.35 -63.24
C CYS A 175 21.30 14.76 -62.63
N TYR A 176 20.17 15.44 -62.68
CA TYR A 176 18.94 14.94 -62.08
C TYR A 176 17.68 15.32 -62.85
N PHE A 177 16.61 14.57 -62.61
CA PHE A 177 15.25 14.92 -63.00
C PHE A 177 14.27 14.37 -61.98
N PHE A 178 13.07 14.94 -61.91
CA PHE A 178 11.99 14.46 -61.07
C PHE A 178 10.91 13.82 -61.93
N THR A 179 10.32 12.74 -61.45
CA THR A 179 9.13 12.13 -62.07
C THR A 179 8.01 12.01 -61.07
N LYS A 180 6.78 12.17 -61.56
CA LYS A 180 5.56 11.95 -60.80
C LYS A 180 4.56 11.23 -61.69
N LEU A 181 3.85 10.27 -61.11
CA LEU A 181 2.69 9.67 -61.78
C LEU A 181 1.45 10.53 -61.45
N SER A 182 0.80 11.07 -62.48
CA SER A 182 -0.47 11.78 -62.30
C SER A 182 -1.56 10.80 -61.88
N GLN A 183 -2.33 11.13 -60.85
CA GLN A 183 -3.42 10.29 -60.38
C GLN A 183 -4.63 10.30 -61.33
N GLU A 184 -4.83 11.40 -62.06
CA GLU A 184 -5.97 11.59 -62.96
C GLU A 184 -5.77 10.82 -64.27
N ASP A 185 -4.64 11.05 -64.94
CA ASP A 185 -4.39 10.50 -66.28
C ASP A 185 -3.51 9.24 -66.30
N ARG A 186 -2.98 8.82 -65.13
CA ARG A 186 -1.96 7.76 -65.00
C ARG A 186 -0.74 7.95 -65.92
N LYS A 187 -0.45 9.21 -66.27
CA LYS A 187 0.70 9.61 -67.08
C LYS A 187 1.87 10.05 -66.20
N TYR A 188 3.09 9.72 -66.63
CA TYR A 188 4.32 10.25 -66.06
C TYR A 188 4.49 11.71 -66.47
N ILE A 189 4.74 12.53 -65.47
CA ILE A 189 5.12 13.94 -65.58
C ILE A 189 6.57 14.03 -65.13
N VAL A 190 7.41 14.67 -65.95
CA VAL A 190 8.81 14.94 -65.62
C VAL A 190 8.97 16.42 -65.36
N SER A 191 9.62 16.78 -64.25
CA SER A 191 9.89 18.17 -63.87
C SER A 191 11.34 18.35 -63.44
N ASP A 192 11.80 19.60 -63.41
CA ASP A 192 13.06 20.02 -62.78
C ASP A 192 14.26 19.17 -63.26
N CYS A 193 14.48 19.15 -64.57
CA CYS A 193 15.55 18.38 -65.24
C CYS A 193 16.80 19.26 -65.45
N GLU A 194 17.91 18.89 -64.81
CA GLU A 194 19.20 19.58 -64.91
C GLU A 194 20.32 18.57 -65.24
N PRO A 195 21.09 18.77 -66.32
CA PRO A 195 20.99 19.82 -67.33
C PRO A 195 19.79 19.63 -68.28
N SER A 196 19.24 20.73 -68.80
CA SER A 196 18.10 20.68 -69.73
C SER A 196 18.36 19.82 -70.98
N VAL A 197 17.41 18.94 -71.32
CA VAL A 197 17.46 18.02 -72.45
C VAL A 197 16.49 18.51 -73.56
N PRO A 198 16.98 18.82 -74.78
CA PRO A 198 16.13 19.43 -75.83
C PRO A 198 14.98 18.54 -76.33
N ASP A 199 15.14 17.21 -76.28
CA ASP A 199 14.14 16.24 -76.73
C ASP A 199 13.35 15.62 -75.57
N LEU A 200 13.33 16.27 -74.40
CA LEU A 200 12.68 15.74 -73.20
C LEU A 200 11.19 15.42 -73.43
N ASP A 201 10.45 16.32 -74.10
CA ASP A 201 9.02 16.13 -74.36
C ASP A 201 8.74 14.86 -75.18
N GLN A 202 9.55 14.60 -76.21
CA GLN A 202 9.43 13.40 -77.05
C GLN A 202 9.72 12.12 -76.25
N LEU A 203 10.68 12.18 -75.31
CA LEU A 203 11.00 11.07 -74.44
C LEU A 203 9.87 10.80 -73.44
N VAL A 204 9.24 11.85 -72.90
CA VAL A 204 8.10 11.74 -71.99
C VAL A 204 6.87 11.19 -72.71
N ASP A 205 6.60 11.63 -73.93
CA ASP A 205 5.51 11.08 -74.76
C ASP A 205 5.73 9.60 -75.03
N LYS A 206 6.96 9.22 -75.38
CA LYS A 206 7.32 7.80 -75.58
C LYS A 206 7.21 6.99 -74.29
N LEU A 207 7.57 7.55 -73.14
CA LEU A 207 7.39 6.91 -71.83
C LEU A 207 5.90 6.67 -71.55
N ASN A 208 5.05 7.66 -71.80
CA ASN A 208 3.60 7.56 -71.59
C ASN A 208 2.93 6.59 -72.57
N GLN A 209 3.47 6.42 -73.78
CA GLN A 209 2.98 5.42 -74.74
C GLN A 209 3.42 3.99 -74.43
N THR A 210 4.67 3.81 -74.00
CA THR A 210 5.28 2.47 -73.84
C THR A 210 5.26 1.95 -72.41
N ASN A 211 4.97 2.81 -71.42
CA ASN A 211 5.08 2.55 -69.99
C ASN A 211 6.44 1.94 -69.57
N ASN A 212 7.50 2.20 -70.33
CA ASN A 212 8.80 1.60 -70.12
C ASN A 212 9.77 2.59 -69.47
N LEU A 213 9.69 2.68 -68.14
CA LEU A 213 10.55 3.57 -67.35
C LEU A 213 12.03 3.24 -67.51
N ARG A 214 12.39 1.95 -67.65
CA ARG A 214 13.77 1.52 -67.86
C ARG A 214 14.35 2.12 -69.14
N SER A 215 13.64 2.01 -70.26
CA SER A 215 14.08 2.57 -71.53
C SER A 215 14.20 4.10 -71.48
N PHE A 216 13.30 4.76 -70.76
CA PHE A 216 13.35 6.21 -70.55
C PHE A 216 14.58 6.63 -69.74
N VAL A 217 14.86 5.99 -68.59
CA VAL A 217 16.04 6.25 -67.74
C VAL A 217 17.34 6.06 -68.53
N VAL A 218 17.43 5.01 -69.35
CA VAL A 218 18.59 4.77 -70.23
C VAL A 218 18.74 5.87 -71.29
N ALA A 219 17.64 6.32 -71.90
CA ALA A 219 17.65 7.42 -72.86
C ALA A 219 18.11 8.72 -72.20
N MET A 220 17.56 9.06 -71.02
CA MET A 220 17.96 10.24 -70.24
C MET A 220 19.45 10.23 -69.91
N ARG A 221 19.98 9.09 -69.43
CA ARG A 221 21.43 8.97 -69.15
C ARG A 221 22.30 9.20 -70.39
N LYS A 222 21.87 8.71 -71.57
CA LYS A 222 22.57 8.97 -72.84
C LYS A 222 22.53 10.45 -73.22
N ARG A 223 21.39 11.12 -73.06
CA ARG A 223 21.23 12.55 -73.34
C ARG A 223 22.09 13.41 -72.42
N PHE A 224 22.13 13.12 -71.12
CA PHE A 224 23.02 13.80 -70.19
C PHE A 224 24.50 13.62 -70.59
N LYS A 225 24.95 12.40 -70.92
CA LYS A 225 26.31 12.18 -71.41
C LYS A 225 26.63 12.97 -72.68
N GLN A 226 25.73 13.01 -73.66
CA GLN A 226 25.90 13.82 -74.88
C GLN A 226 25.98 15.32 -74.56
N ARG A 227 25.17 15.79 -73.61
CA ARG A 227 25.14 17.20 -73.23
C ARG A 227 26.41 17.64 -72.51
N LEU A 228 26.99 16.75 -71.70
CA LEU A 228 28.25 16.99 -71.01
C LEU A 228 29.46 16.86 -71.95
N ALA A 229 29.41 15.97 -72.94
CA ALA A 229 30.48 15.84 -73.95
C ALA A 229 30.51 16.98 -74.99
N SER A 230 29.41 17.72 -75.14
CA SER A 230 29.29 18.89 -76.04
C SER A 230 29.60 20.23 -75.37
N ARG A 231 30.08 20.19 -74.11
CA ARG A 231 30.66 21.32 -73.37
C ARG A 231 32.19 21.27 -73.44
#